data_AF-A0A814LKM4-F1
#
_entry.id   AF-A0A814LKM4-F1
#
_cell.length_a   1.000
_cell.length_b   1.000
_cell.length_c   1.000
_cell.angle_alpha   90.00
_cell.angle_beta   90.00
_cell.angle_gamma   90.00
#
_symmetry.space_group_name_H-M   'P 1'
#
loop_
_entity.id
_entity.type
_entity.pdbx_description
1 polymer ?
#
loop_
_entity_poly.entity_id
_entity_poly.type
_entity_poly.pdbx_seq_one_letter_code
_entity_poly.pdbx_strand_id
1 'polypeptide(L)'
;MRIQKIFIVLKFLLIRQLLAQNIELVCPRVSKSLDLTVNCIVKTISEFLEENALILFDDGTELELNATFQLKEDCEPIKPEVNESNAFLIMNEQFYENTTLNGFEIESRINGVVNVSILEVVECRQIKSCLNFILDTDQLANYKVYKTWLFNLTENLTSYKIEPFSIQKEMILVLNQTSSGKVQTVKSNFVSDYIINNDGNVNKAGNGLIKFRIKPITDFPKKKKRRFIMRFNASK
;
A
#
# COMPACT_ATOMS: atom_id res chain seq x y z
N MET A 1 -1.35 -30.43 11.12
CA MET A 1 -1.05 -29.01 11.47
C MET A 1 -2.40 -28.30 11.65
N ARG A 2 -2.74 -27.87 12.88
CA ARG A 2 -4.03 -27.23 13.17
C ARG A 2 -3.97 -25.76 12.74
N ILE A 3 -4.91 -25.32 11.92
CA ILE A 3 -5.13 -23.90 11.62
C ILE A 3 -5.85 -23.32 12.84
N GLN A 4 -5.16 -22.51 13.65
CA GLN A 4 -5.81 -21.67 14.65
C GLN A 4 -6.44 -20.48 13.92
N LYS A 5 -7.76 -20.35 14.04
CA LYS A 5 -8.51 -19.18 13.58
C LYS A 5 -8.61 -18.24 14.77
N ILE A 6 -7.87 -17.14 14.74
CA ILE A 6 -7.95 -16.09 15.77
C ILE A 6 -9.21 -15.27 15.52
N PHE A 7 -10.12 -15.20 16.50
CA PHE A 7 -11.26 -14.29 16.47
C PHE A 7 -10.96 -13.05 17.31
N ILE A 8 -10.88 -11.89 16.66
CA ILE A 8 -10.62 -10.61 17.36
C ILE A 8 -11.96 -9.93 17.62
N VAL A 9 -12.28 -9.74 18.88
CA VAL A 9 -13.49 -9.02 19.33
C VAL A 9 -13.09 -7.62 19.78
N LEU A 10 -13.18 -6.61 18.91
CA LEU A 10 -13.06 -5.22 19.32
C LEU A 10 -14.36 -4.77 20.01
N LYS A 11 -14.35 -4.62 21.33
CA LYS A 11 -15.39 -3.92 22.07
C LYS A 11 -15.11 -2.41 22.03
N PHE A 12 -15.73 -1.70 21.10
CA PHE A 12 -15.81 -0.24 21.15
C PHE A 12 -16.84 0.17 22.21
N LEU A 13 -16.37 0.60 23.37
CA LEU A 13 -17.21 1.14 24.44
C LEU A 13 -17.08 2.65 24.45
N LEU A 14 -17.51 3.31 23.36
CA LEU A 14 -17.69 4.77 23.36
C LEU A 14 -18.79 5.22 22.38
N ILE A 15 -19.72 5.95 22.98
CA ILE A 15 -20.92 6.54 22.42
C ILE A 15 -20.52 7.73 21.52
N ARG A 16 -20.59 7.55 20.19
CA ARG A 16 -21.07 8.52 19.16
C ARG A 16 -20.47 8.19 17.79
N GLN A 17 -21.34 7.81 16.85
CA GLN A 17 -21.19 7.91 15.39
C GLN A 17 -19.78 7.63 14.80
N LEU A 18 -19.22 6.44 15.03
CA LEU A 18 -18.14 5.97 14.18
C LEU A 18 -18.71 5.60 12.80
N LEU A 19 -18.44 6.46 11.82
CA LEU A 19 -18.52 6.14 10.40
C LEU A 19 -17.77 4.82 10.18
N ALA A 20 -18.48 3.78 9.74
CA ALA A 20 -17.87 2.50 9.39
C ALA A 20 -16.78 2.74 8.32
N GLN A 21 -15.52 2.68 8.74
CA GLN A 21 -14.37 2.63 7.85
C GLN A 21 -14.05 1.14 7.62
N ASN A 22 -13.85 0.76 6.37
CA ASN A 22 -13.30 -0.56 6.06
C ASN A 22 -11.79 -0.48 6.33
N ILE A 23 -11.34 -1.17 7.36
CA ILE A 23 -9.92 -1.36 7.61
C ILE A 23 -9.51 -2.63 6.87
N GLU A 24 -8.75 -2.46 5.78
CA GLU A 24 -8.15 -3.59 5.05
C GLU A 24 -6.74 -3.81 5.60
N LEU A 25 -6.57 -4.89 6.36
CA LEU A 25 -5.28 -5.29 6.93
C LEU A 25 -4.49 -6.07 5.87
N VAL A 26 -3.45 -5.45 5.30
CA VAL A 26 -2.52 -6.14 4.40
C VAL A 26 -1.28 -6.57 5.19
N CYS A 27 -1.15 -7.87 5.45
CA CYS A 27 0.01 -8.44 6.14
C CYS A 27 0.98 -9.04 5.11
N PRO A 28 2.17 -8.45 4.86
CA PRO A 28 3.19 -9.10 4.06
C PRO A 28 3.69 -10.35 4.77
N ARG A 29 3.77 -11.46 4.01
CA ARG A 29 4.15 -12.77 4.53
C ARG A 29 5.65 -12.81 4.79
N VAL A 30 6.07 -12.48 6.01
CA VAL A 30 7.45 -12.76 6.45
C VAL A 30 7.43 -14.16 7.07
N SER A 31 8.35 -15.03 6.69
CA SER A 31 8.23 -16.46 7.00
C SER A 31 8.24 -16.75 8.51
N LYS A 32 7.18 -17.43 8.99
CA LYS A 32 7.05 -18.17 10.26
C LYS A 32 7.02 -17.34 11.56
N SER A 33 5.88 -16.74 11.90
CA SER A 33 5.43 -16.61 13.30
C SER A 33 3.98 -16.09 13.37
N LEU A 34 3.28 -16.44 14.46
CA LEU A 34 2.00 -15.84 14.86
C LEU A 34 2.13 -14.30 15.05
N ASP A 35 3.35 -13.81 15.30
CA ASP A 35 3.67 -12.39 15.59
C ASP A 35 3.29 -11.42 14.47
N LEU A 36 3.30 -11.85 13.21
CA LEU A 36 3.07 -10.93 12.09
C LEU A 36 1.66 -10.37 12.09
N THR A 37 0.68 -11.25 12.36
CA THR A 37 -0.74 -10.86 12.42
C THR A 37 -0.96 -9.90 13.58
N VAL A 38 -0.41 -10.21 14.76
CA VAL A 38 -0.55 -9.39 15.97
C VAL A 38 0.11 -8.03 15.79
N ASN A 39 1.34 -7.96 15.26
CA ASN A 39 2.02 -6.69 15.03
C ASN A 39 1.28 -5.77 14.04
N CYS A 40 0.68 -6.33 12.98
CA CYS A 40 -0.14 -5.56 12.05
C CYS A 40 -1.42 -5.02 12.71
N ILE A 41 -2.10 -5.83 13.53
CA ILE A 41 -3.30 -5.42 14.27
C ILE A 41 -2.97 -4.31 15.28
N VAL A 42 -1.92 -4.51 16.09
CA VAL A 42 -1.45 -3.55 17.11
C VAL A 42 -1.17 -2.19 16.48
N LYS A 43 -0.47 -2.19 15.32
CA LYS A 43 -0.07 -0.95 14.67
C LYS A 43 -1.26 -0.19 14.06
N THR A 44 -2.17 -0.89 13.39
CA THR A 44 -3.40 -0.27 12.89
C THR A 44 -4.21 0.31 14.04
N ILE A 45 -4.38 -0.43 15.12
CA ILE A 45 -5.08 0.05 16.32
C ILE A 45 -4.38 1.30 16.91
N SER A 46 -3.05 1.33 17.00
CA SER A 46 -2.29 2.48 17.51
C SER A 46 -2.36 3.73 16.63
N GLU A 47 -2.53 3.57 15.32
CA GLU A 47 -2.69 4.70 14.39
C GLU A 47 -4.08 5.34 14.50
N PHE A 48 -5.08 4.62 15.02
CA PHE A 48 -6.47 5.08 15.15
C PHE A 48 -6.90 5.42 16.58
N LEU A 49 -6.17 4.97 17.60
CA LEU A 49 -6.50 5.16 19.01
C LEU A 49 -5.32 5.77 19.75
N GLU A 50 -5.52 6.97 20.30
CA GLU A 50 -4.56 7.66 21.18
C GLU A 50 -4.53 7.08 22.61
N GLU A 51 -5.40 6.10 22.90
CA GLU A 51 -5.55 5.52 24.23
C GLU A 51 -5.56 3.98 24.19
N ASN A 52 -5.17 3.40 25.32
CA ASN A 52 -4.91 1.98 25.57
C ASN A 52 -5.82 1.03 24.77
N ALA A 53 -5.21 0.15 23.99
CA ALA A 53 -5.93 -0.89 23.29
C ALA A 53 -5.70 -2.25 23.96
N LEU A 54 -6.74 -3.07 24.03
CA LEU A 54 -6.69 -4.39 24.63
C LEU A 54 -7.00 -5.45 23.58
N ILE A 55 -6.05 -6.38 23.37
CA ILE A 55 -6.21 -7.52 22.47
C ILE A 55 -6.62 -8.73 23.30
N LEU A 56 -7.78 -9.32 22.98
CA LEU A 56 -8.28 -10.56 23.56
C LEU A 56 -7.96 -11.73 22.64
N PHE A 57 -7.29 -12.75 23.18
CA PHE A 57 -7.01 -14.00 22.47
C PHE A 57 -8.06 -15.08 22.78
N ASP A 58 -8.17 -16.08 21.90
CA ASP A 58 -9.16 -17.16 22.05
C ASP A 58 -8.92 -18.04 23.30
N ASP A 59 -7.71 -18.01 23.86
CA ASP A 59 -7.37 -18.70 25.12
C ASP A 59 -7.72 -17.88 26.38
N GLY A 60 -8.34 -16.71 26.20
CA GLY A 60 -8.72 -15.81 27.28
C GLY A 60 -7.57 -14.95 27.80
N THR A 61 -6.38 -15.01 27.20
CA THR A 61 -5.31 -14.09 27.53
C THR A 61 -5.61 -12.68 27.00
N GLU A 62 -5.21 -11.68 27.77
CA GLU A 62 -5.40 -10.27 27.45
C GLU A 62 -4.03 -9.59 27.33
N LEU A 63 -3.84 -8.80 26.27
CA LEU A 63 -2.67 -7.96 26.10
C LEU A 63 -3.10 -6.48 26.06
N GLU A 64 -2.79 -5.75 27.11
CA GLU A 64 -2.95 -4.30 27.16
C GLU A 64 -1.76 -3.63 26.48
N LEU A 65 -2.05 -2.83 25.46
CA LEU A 65 -1.08 -2.06 24.69
C LEU A 65 -1.02 -0.65 25.29
N ASN A 66 -0.10 -0.44 26.23
CA ASN A 66 0.29 0.89 26.68
C ASN A 66 1.22 1.52 25.64
N ALA A 67 0.65 1.96 24.53
CA ALA A 67 1.42 2.58 23.46
C ALA A 67 1.47 4.10 23.67
N THR A 68 2.38 4.58 24.53
CA THR A 68 2.95 5.92 24.35
C THR A 68 3.96 5.87 23.18
N PHE A 69 3.46 5.54 21.99
CA PHE A 69 4.24 5.63 20.77
C PHE A 69 4.26 7.11 20.36
N GLN A 70 5.21 7.87 20.90
CA GLN A 70 5.58 9.14 20.26
C GLN A 70 6.21 8.78 18.92
N LEU A 71 5.41 8.86 17.86
CA LEU A 71 5.94 9.00 16.50
C LEU A 71 6.74 10.30 16.49
N LYS A 72 8.04 10.22 16.82
CA LYS A 72 8.99 11.24 16.40
C LYS A 72 9.02 11.17 14.88
N GLU A 73 8.17 11.97 14.25
CA GLU A 73 8.26 12.31 12.83
C GLU A 73 9.48 13.21 12.56
N ASP A 74 10.66 12.81 13.02
CA ASP A 74 11.90 13.28 12.40
C ASP A 74 12.12 12.44 11.14
N CYS A 75 11.21 12.60 10.17
CA CYS A 75 11.41 12.10 8.82
C CYS A 75 12.38 13.04 8.12
N GLU A 76 13.68 12.92 8.43
CA GLU A 76 14.67 13.50 7.55
C GLU A 76 14.48 12.89 6.15
N PRO A 77 14.34 13.73 5.11
CA PRO A 77 14.23 13.23 3.75
C PRO A 77 15.51 12.49 3.41
N ILE A 78 15.43 11.16 3.37
CA ILE A 78 16.50 10.34 2.83
C ILE A 78 16.70 10.84 1.40
N LYS A 79 17.93 11.21 1.05
CA LYS A 79 18.35 11.50 -0.31
C LYS A 79 18.92 10.21 -0.89
N PRO A 80 18.09 9.24 -1.35
CA PRO A 80 18.65 8.14 -2.10
C PRO A 80 19.31 8.74 -3.34
N GLU A 81 20.58 8.39 -3.54
CA GLU A 81 21.32 8.73 -4.74
C GLU A 81 20.80 7.80 -5.85
N VAL A 82 19.62 8.17 -6.37
CA VAL A 82 18.93 7.43 -7.43
C VAL A 82 19.60 7.82 -8.74
N ASN A 83 20.38 6.89 -9.30
CA ASN A 83 20.98 7.03 -10.63
C ASN A 83 19.91 7.33 -11.69
N GLU A 84 20.31 8.04 -12.75
CA GLU A 84 19.41 8.59 -13.75
C GLU A 84 18.72 7.51 -14.61
N SER A 85 17.44 7.75 -14.94
CA SER A 85 16.58 6.93 -15.80
C SER A 85 16.24 5.54 -15.26
N ASN A 86 15.62 5.49 -14.08
CA ASN A 86 15.12 4.25 -13.50
C ASN A 86 13.60 4.15 -13.59
N ALA A 87 13.12 2.92 -13.81
CA ALA A 87 11.73 2.54 -13.69
C ALA A 87 11.45 2.07 -12.26
N PHE A 88 10.37 2.55 -11.65
CA PHE A 88 9.99 2.23 -10.29
C PHE A 88 8.62 1.59 -10.25
N LEU A 89 8.52 0.45 -9.57
CA LEU A 89 7.28 -0.25 -9.33
C LEU A 89 6.63 0.30 -8.05
N ILE A 90 5.47 0.93 -8.19
CA ILE A 90 4.77 1.57 -7.08
C ILE A 90 3.83 0.55 -6.44
N MET A 91 4.34 -0.18 -5.44
CA MET A 91 3.63 -1.34 -4.88
C MET A 91 2.45 -0.98 -4.00
N ASN A 92 2.48 0.22 -3.43
CA ASN A 92 1.41 0.70 -2.56
C ASN A 92 0.13 1.05 -3.31
N GLU A 93 0.19 1.18 -4.64
CA GLU A 93 -0.90 1.66 -5.46
C GLU A 93 -1.43 0.54 -6.40
N GLN A 94 -1.35 -0.72 -5.95
CA GLN A 94 -1.95 -1.84 -6.67
C GLN A 94 -3.48 -1.72 -6.70
N PHE A 95 -4.09 -1.94 -7.86
CA PHE A 95 -5.56 -1.87 -8.02
C PHE A 95 -6.22 -3.20 -7.64
N TYR A 96 -6.81 -3.27 -6.45
CA TYR A 96 -7.49 -4.49 -5.95
C TYR A 96 -8.88 -4.72 -6.53
N GLU A 97 -9.41 -3.76 -7.29
CA GLU A 97 -10.69 -3.88 -7.98
C GLU A 97 -10.70 -3.11 -9.30
N ASN A 98 -11.66 -3.44 -10.16
CA ASN A 98 -11.90 -2.69 -11.38
C ASN A 98 -12.38 -1.29 -11.01
N THR A 99 -11.76 -0.27 -11.60
CA THR A 99 -12.06 1.14 -11.28
C THR A 99 -11.83 2.02 -12.51
N THR A 100 -12.20 3.30 -12.41
CA THR A 100 -11.88 4.31 -13.41
C THR A 100 -10.83 5.26 -12.83
N LEU A 101 -9.68 5.35 -13.50
CA LEU A 101 -8.60 6.26 -13.15
C LEU A 101 -8.81 7.60 -13.86
N ASN A 102 -8.80 8.69 -13.09
CA ASN A 102 -9.09 10.05 -13.54
C ASN A 102 -7.87 10.98 -13.44
N GLY A 103 -6.81 10.57 -12.75
CA GLY A 103 -5.63 11.39 -12.56
C GLY A 103 -4.65 10.84 -11.54
N PHE A 104 -3.69 11.68 -11.17
CA PHE A 104 -2.70 11.39 -10.14
C PHE A 104 -2.44 12.64 -9.29
N GLU A 105 -2.31 12.45 -7.99
CA GLU A 105 -1.69 13.42 -7.07
C GLU A 105 -0.21 13.06 -6.99
N ILE A 106 0.67 13.94 -7.44
CA ILE A 106 2.12 13.70 -7.45
C ILE A 106 2.81 14.84 -6.70
N GLU A 107 3.58 14.49 -5.68
CA GLU A 107 4.47 15.41 -4.99
C GLU A 107 5.87 15.30 -5.60
N SER A 108 6.36 16.38 -6.20
CA SER A 108 7.66 16.39 -6.86
C SER A 108 8.72 17.13 -6.04
N ARG A 109 9.94 16.61 -6.10
CA ARG A 109 11.14 17.22 -5.53
C ARG A 109 11.84 18.14 -6.53
N ILE A 110 11.78 17.78 -7.81
CA ILE A 110 12.43 18.51 -8.91
C ILE A 110 11.45 18.61 -10.06
N ASN A 111 11.26 19.84 -10.56
CA ASN A 111 10.50 20.14 -11.77
C ASN A 111 11.07 19.40 -12.97
N GLY A 112 10.23 18.77 -13.79
CA GLY A 112 10.65 18.13 -15.02
C GLY A 112 9.73 17.02 -15.46
N VAL A 113 10.17 16.13 -16.34
CA VAL A 113 9.26 15.16 -16.97
C VAL A 113 9.36 13.79 -16.33
N VAL A 114 8.22 13.17 -16.04
CA VAL A 114 8.13 11.75 -15.67
C VAL A 114 7.09 11.04 -16.51
N ASN A 115 7.29 9.73 -16.70
CA ASN A 115 6.30 8.88 -17.34
C ASN A 115 5.67 7.97 -16.29
N VAL A 116 4.34 7.89 -16.29
CA VAL A 116 3.59 6.97 -15.43
C VAL A 116 2.89 5.97 -16.33
N SER A 117 3.09 4.68 -16.09
CA SER A 117 2.56 3.60 -16.91
C SER A 117 1.71 2.64 -16.09
N ILE A 118 0.65 2.12 -16.70
CA ILE A 118 -0.15 1.01 -16.18
C ILE A 118 0.21 -0.23 -16.97
N LEU A 119 0.49 -1.30 -16.23
CA LEU A 119 0.87 -2.58 -16.79
C LEU A 119 0.11 -3.73 -16.14
N GLU A 120 -0.02 -4.80 -16.91
CA GLU A 120 -0.57 -6.08 -16.49
C GLU A 120 0.53 -7.12 -16.57
N VAL A 121 0.71 -7.92 -15.51
CA VAL A 121 1.59 -9.09 -15.50
C VAL A 121 0.71 -10.31 -15.70
N VAL A 122 0.93 -11.04 -16.80
CA VAL A 122 0.03 -12.14 -17.23
C VAL A 122 0.00 -13.27 -16.19
N GLU A 123 1.14 -13.56 -15.59
CA GLU A 123 1.36 -14.68 -14.67
C GLU A 123 0.72 -14.47 -13.30
N CYS A 124 0.60 -13.23 -12.84
CA CYS A 124 0.13 -13.00 -11.47
C CYS A 124 -1.36 -13.36 -11.34
N ARG A 125 -2.21 -12.94 -12.29
CA ARG A 125 -3.68 -13.10 -12.20
C ARG A 125 -4.16 -14.54 -11.99
N GLN A 126 -3.39 -15.52 -12.42
CA GLN A 126 -3.79 -16.93 -12.40
C GLN A 126 -3.50 -17.63 -11.06
N ILE A 127 -2.47 -17.20 -10.33
CA ILE A 127 -1.92 -17.99 -9.21
C ILE A 127 -1.99 -17.21 -7.89
N LYS A 128 -1.66 -15.92 -7.87
CA LYS A 128 -1.52 -15.10 -6.64
C LYS A 128 -1.57 -13.61 -6.95
N SER A 129 -1.72 -12.74 -5.95
CA SER A 129 -1.66 -11.29 -6.21
C SER A 129 -0.34 -10.90 -6.88
N CYS A 130 -0.38 -9.88 -7.73
CA CYS A 130 0.80 -9.35 -8.43
C CYS A 130 1.93 -8.95 -7.46
N LEU A 131 1.58 -8.36 -6.31
CA LEU A 131 2.52 -8.13 -5.21
C LEU A 131 3.25 -9.42 -4.79
N ASN A 132 2.51 -10.49 -4.47
CA ASN A 132 3.11 -11.75 -4.03
C ASN A 132 3.89 -12.46 -5.16
N PHE A 133 3.50 -12.26 -6.43
CA PHE A 133 4.26 -12.77 -7.55
C PHE A 133 5.66 -12.15 -7.60
N ILE A 134 5.71 -10.83 -7.56
CA ILE A 134 6.94 -10.05 -7.69
C ILE A 134 7.85 -10.29 -6.48
N LEU A 135 7.29 -10.34 -5.27
CA LEU A 135 8.07 -10.62 -4.04
C LEU A 135 8.71 -12.01 -4.00
N ASP A 136 8.12 -13.00 -4.68
CA ASP A 136 8.64 -14.37 -4.67
C ASP A 136 9.63 -14.64 -5.82
N THR A 137 9.55 -13.87 -6.90
CA THR A 137 10.32 -14.10 -8.13
C THR A 137 11.39 -13.05 -8.37
N ASP A 138 11.28 -11.88 -7.73
CA ASP A 138 12.08 -10.68 -7.97
C ASP A 138 12.13 -10.30 -9.47
N GLN A 139 11.07 -10.61 -10.22
CA GLN A 139 11.01 -10.42 -11.66
C GLN A 139 9.67 -9.85 -12.12
N LEU A 140 9.76 -8.92 -13.06
CA LEU A 140 8.66 -8.39 -13.85
C LEU A 140 8.79 -8.89 -15.29
N ALA A 141 8.53 -10.18 -15.50
CA ALA A 141 8.53 -10.80 -16.83
C ALA A 141 7.14 -10.72 -17.49
N ASN A 142 7.10 -10.80 -18.82
CA ASN A 142 5.89 -10.98 -19.64
C ASN A 142 4.74 -9.99 -19.32
N TYR A 143 5.07 -8.75 -19.03
CA TYR A 143 4.08 -7.71 -18.80
C TYR A 143 3.63 -7.06 -20.11
N LYS A 144 2.41 -6.54 -20.09
CA LYS A 144 1.85 -5.71 -21.16
C LYS A 144 1.60 -4.31 -20.64
N VAL A 145 2.16 -3.30 -21.31
CA VAL A 145 1.85 -1.89 -21.04
C VAL A 145 0.53 -1.54 -21.72
N TYR A 146 -0.42 -1.04 -20.93
CA TYR A 146 -1.74 -0.64 -21.43
C TYR A 146 -1.81 0.85 -21.78
N LYS A 147 -1.21 1.67 -20.92
CA LYS A 147 -1.24 3.12 -21.07
C LYS A 147 -0.03 3.73 -20.39
N THR A 148 0.48 4.79 -21.00
CA THR A 148 1.53 5.65 -20.44
C THR A 148 1.08 7.09 -20.56
N TRP A 149 1.27 7.86 -19.48
CA TRP A 149 1.08 9.30 -19.44
C TRP A 149 2.41 9.98 -19.16
N LEU A 150 2.58 11.14 -19.77
CA LEU A 150 3.73 12.01 -19.57
C LEU A 150 3.28 13.21 -18.75
N PHE A 151 3.92 13.43 -17.60
CA PHE A 151 3.61 14.55 -16.70
C PHE A 151 4.80 15.50 -16.61
N ASN A 152 4.53 16.79 -16.84
CA ASN A 152 5.45 17.87 -16.57
C ASN A 152 5.28 18.27 -15.11
N LEU A 153 6.15 17.74 -14.26
CA LEU A 153 6.15 17.97 -12.82
C LEU A 153 6.44 19.43 -12.49
N THR A 154 5.59 19.98 -11.63
CA THR A 154 5.82 21.20 -10.85
C THR A 154 6.13 20.83 -9.40
N GLU A 155 7.03 21.58 -8.77
CA GLU A 155 7.51 21.39 -7.40
C GLU A 155 6.33 21.40 -6.42
N ASN A 156 6.43 20.57 -5.38
CA ASN A 156 5.36 20.30 -4.41
C ASN A 156 4.24 19.40 -4.97
N LEU A 157 3.17 19.27 -4.20
CA LEU A 157 2.00 18.44 -4.49
C LEU A 157 1.14 19.08 -5.59
N THR A 158 0.95 18.36 -6.68
CA THR A 158 0.12 18.80 -7.81
C THR A 158 -0.81 17.67 -8.27
N SER A 159 -2.05 18.02 -8.63
CA SER A 159 -3.03 17.09 -9.19
C SER A 159 -3.03 17.14 -10.72
N TYR A 160 -2.68 16.03 -11.36
CA TYR A 160 -2.68 15.87 -12.81
C TYR A 160 -3.91 15.08 -13.24
N LYS A 161 -4.84 15.73 -13.95
CA LYS A 161 -6.02 15.06 -14.52
C LYS A 161 -5.66 14.38 -15.83
N ILE A 162 -6.27 13.23 -16.08
CA ILE A 162 -6.16 12.49 -17.35
C ILE A 162 -7.55 12.23 -17.92
N GLU A 163 -7.61 11.82 -19.19
CA GLU A 163 -8.83 11.21 -19.74
C GLU A 163 -9.16 9.94 -18.94
N PRO A 164 -10.43 9.76 -18.50
CA PRO A 164 -10.84 8.60 -17.72
C PRO A 164 -10.41 7.28 -18.35
N PHE A 165 -9.71 6.44 -17.59
CA PHE A 165 -9.15 5.18 -18.07
C PHE A 165 -9.65 4.02 -17.21
N SER A 166 -10.24 3.01 -17.83
CA SER A 166 -10.72 1.83 -17.11
C SER A 166 -9.53 0.96 -16.70
N ILE A 167 -9.33 0.85 -15.38
CA ILE A 167 -8.32 -0.01 -14.78
C ILE A 167 -8.98 -1.31 -14.36
N GLN A 168 -8.34 -2.42 -14.74
CA GLN A 168 -8.74 -3.73 -14.26
C GLN A 168 -7.98 -4.09 -12.98
N LYS A 169 -8.59 -4.96 -12.18
CA LYS A 169 -7.99 -5.54 -10.98
C LYS A 169 -6.62 -6.19 -11.28
N GLU A 170 -5.72 -6.12 -10.31
CA GLU A 170 -4.31 -6.58 -10.35
C GLU A 170 -3.39 -5.84 -11.33
N MET A 171 -3.85 -4.79 -12.03
CA MET A 171 -2.92 -3.93 -12.76
C MET A 171 -1.99 -3.19 -11.79
N ILE A 172 -0.77 -2.89 -12.25
CA ILE A 172 0.26 -2.24 -11.44
C ILE A 172 0.69 -0.92 -12.07
N LEU A 173 1.06 0.02 -11.20
CA LEU A 173 1.58 1.32 -11.56
C LEU A 173 3.12 1.30 -11.61
N VAL A 174 3.69 1.81 -12.70
CA VAL A 174 5.13 2.03 -12.84
C VAL A 174 5.41 3.50 -13.11
N LEU A 175 6.36 4.06 -12.36
CA LEU A 175 6.87 5.41 -12.49
C LEU A 175 8.25 5.35 -13.12
N ASN A 176 8.43 5.95 -14.30
CA ASN A 176 9.73 6.12 -14.92
C ASN A 176 10.17 7.58 -14.70
N GLN A 177 11.21 7.77 -13.88
CA GLN A 177 11.78 9.10 -13.67
C GLN A 177 12.86 9.38 -14.70
N THR A 178 12.92 10.60 -15.21
CA THR A 178 14.02 11.07 -16.07
C THR A 178 15.01 11.88 -15.23
N SER A 179 16.19 12.18 -15.79
CA SER A 179 17.13 13.12 -15.13
C SER A 179 16.49 14.49 -14.85
N SER A 180 15.51 14.90 -15.67
CA SER A 180 14.82 16.17 -15.52
C SER A 180 13.78 16.19 -14.39
N GLY A 181 13.04 15.10 -14.14
CA GLY A 181 11.90 15.11 -13.21
C GLY A 181 12.02 14.06 -12.11
N LYS A 182 11.90 14.48 -10.84
CA LYS A 182 11.98 13.56 -9.67
C LYS A 182 10.76 13.69 -8.77
N VAL A 183 10.06 12.58 -8.56
CA VAL A 183 8.98 12.46 -7.57
C VAL A 183 9.60 12.33 -6.17
N GLN A 184 9.01 13.01 -5.19
CA GLN A 184 9.43 12.99 -3.80
C GLN A 184 9.33 11.58 -3.22
N THR A 185 10.33 11.20 -2.44
CA THR A 185 10.36 9.95 -1.70
C THR A 185 10.21 10.19 -0.20
N VAL A 186 9.55 9.27 0.49
CA VAL A 186 9.45 9.26 1.94
C VAL A 186 9.81 7.89 2.49
N LYS A 187 10.25 7.86 3.75
CA LYS A 187 10.44 6.60 4.46
C LYS A 187 9.08 5.93 4.66
N SER A 188 8.97 4.69 4.24
CA SER A 188 7.82 3.83 4.49
C SER A 188 8.11 2.93 5.67
N ASN A 189 7.09 2.57 6.44
CA ASN A 189 7.23 1.62 7.54
C ASN A 189 6.73 0.21 7.20
N PHE A 190 6.18 0.01 5.99
CA PHE A 190 5.48 -1.23 5.64
C PHE A 190 5.96 -1.80 4.31
N VAL A 191 5.79 -1.04 3.23
CA VAL A 191 6.06 -1.48 1.87
C VAL A 191 6.96 -0.47 1.17
N SER A 192 8.08 -0.97 0.67
CA SER A 192 8.95 -0.22 -0.24
C SER A 192 8.39 -0.31 -1.64
N ASP A 193 8.59 0.74 -2.41
CA ASP A 193 8.59 0.65 -3.86
C ASP A 193 9.90 0.00 -4.33
N TYR A 194 9.89 -0.48 -5.57
CA TYR A 194 10.99 -1.27 -6.13
C TYR A 194 11.55 -0.60 -7.37
N ILE A 195 12.83 -0.82 -7.65
CA ILE A 195 13.49 -0.45 -8.90
C ILE A 195 13.37 -1.62 -9.86
N ILE A 196 12.99 -1.33 -11.09
CA ILE A 196 12.96 -2.27 -12.21
C ILE A 196 14.21 -2.02 -13.04
N ASN A 197 15.10 -3.01 -13.11
CA ASN A 197 16.29 -2.94 -13.95
C ASN A 197 15.93 -3.19 -15.42
N ASN A 198 16.85 -2.89 -16.32
CA ASN A 198 16.66 -3.10 -17.77
C ASN A 198 16.32 -4.56 -18.14
N ASP A 199 16.78 -5.53 -17.35
CA ASP A 199 16.49 -6.95 -17.54
C ASP A 199 15.12 -7.38 -16.99
N GLY A 200 14.34 -6.45 -16.44
CA GLY A 200 13.05 -6.74 -15.78
C GLY A 200 13.17 -7.27 -14.35
N ASN A 201 14.39 -7.40 -13.82
CA ASN A 201 14.62 -7.76 -12.41
C ASN A 201 14.17 -6.62 -11.49
N VAL A 202 13.58 -6.97 -10.35
CA VAL A 202 12.96 -6.05 -9.41
C VAL A 202 13.74 -6.07 -8.10
N ASN A 203 14.36 -4.94 -7.75
CA ASN A 203 15.14 -4.77 -6.52
C ASN A 203 14.48 -3.75 -5.61
N LYS A 204 14.70 -3.83 -4.29
CA LYS A 204 14.21 -2.78 -3.37
C LYS A 204 14.82 -1.42 -3.73
N ALA A 205 14.01 -0.36 -3.65
CA ALA A 205 14.49 1.00 -3.86
C ALA A 205 15.34 1.47 -2.67
N GLY A 206 16.64 1.19 -2.71
CA GLY A 206 17.62 1.60 -1.70
C GLY A 206 17.73 0.68 -0.48
N ASN A 207 18.53 1.12 0.50
CA ASN A 207 18.86 0.34 1.70
C ASN A 207 17.75 0.33 2.77
N GLY A 208 16.62 0.98 2.50
CA GLY A 208 15.49 1.11 3.41
C GLY A 208 14.15 1.00 2.68
N LEU A 209 13.05 1.00 3.43
CA LEU A 209 11.71 1.05 2.86
C LEU A 209 11.43 2.47 2.36
N ILE A 210 11.40 2.67 1.05
CA ILE A 210 11.16 3.96 0.41
C ILE A 210 9.83 3.91 -0.34
N LYS A 211 8.99 4.94 -0.22
CA LYS A 211 7.76 5.11 -1.00
C LYS A 211 7.82 6.42 -1.80
N PHE A 212 7.43 6.38 -3.07
CA PHE A 212 7.20 7.56 -3.89
C PHE A 212 5.84 8.19 -3.56
N ARG A 213 5.80 9.52 -3.45
CA ARG A 213 4.59 10.30 -3.20
C ARG A 213 3.79 10.50 -4.50
N ILE A 214 3.24 9.40 -5.00
CA ILE A 214 2.29 9.36 -6.11
C ILE A 214 1.05 8.61 -5.66
N LYS A 215 -0.13 9.15 -5.96
CA LYS A 215 -1.41 8.55 -5.60
C LYS A 215 -2.39 8.65 -6.77
N PRO A 216 -2.96 7.53 -7.25
CA PRO A 216 -3.96 7.55 -8.29
C PRO A 216 -5.27 8.17 -7.78
N ILE A 217 -5.90 8.99 -8.61
CA ILE A 217 -7.22 9.56 -8.38
C ILE A 217 -8.21 8.66 -9.11
N THR A 218 -9.01 7.89 -8.38
CA THR A 218 -9.95 6.94 -8.97
C THR A 218 -11.38 7.18 -8.51
N ASP A 219 -12.34 7.00 -9.41
CA ASP A 219 -13.75 6.90 -9.04
C ASP A 219 -14.06 5.45 -8.67
N PHE A 220 -13.89 5.13 -7.39
CA PHE A 220 -14.44 3.88 -6.90
C PHE A 220 -15.96 3.94 -7.03
N PRO A 221 -16.62 2.93 -7.64
CA PRO A 221 -18.06 2.85 -7.56
C PRO A 221 -18.42 2.86 -6.08
N LYS A 222 -19.19 3.87 -5.64
CA LYS A 222 -19.58 4.03 -4.23
C LYS A 222 -20.19 2.71 -3.77
N LYS A 223 -19.39 1.86 -3.11
CA LYS A 223 -19.88 0.59 -2.57
C LYS A 223 -21.02 0.99 -1.64
N LYS A 224 -22.24 0.52 -1.93
CA LYS A 224 -23.37 0.63 -0.98
C LYS A 224 -22.80 0.22 0.37
N LYS A 225 -22.79 1.13 1.35
CA LYS A 225 -22.30 0.87 2.70
C LYS A 225 -23.00 -0.40 3.20
N ARG A 226 -22.34 -1.56 3.09
CA ARG A 226 -22.84 -2.80 3.66
C ARG A 226 -22.56 -2.67 5.15
N ARG A 227 -23.60 -2.53 5.95
CA ARG A 227 -23.47 -2.66 7.41
C ARG A 227 -23.04 -4.11 7.67
N PHE A 228 -21.78 -4.30 8.05
CA PHE A 228 -21.37 -5.54 8.66
C PHE A 228 -21.97 -5.57 10.06
N ILE A 229 -22.96 -6.43 10.27
CA ILE A 229 -23.48 -6.76 11.60
C ILE A 229 -22.72 -8.01 12.02
N MET A 230 -21.70 -7.86 12.87
CA MET A 230 -21.14 -9.01 13.59
C MET A 230 -22.15 -9.44 14.64
N ARG A 231 -22.62 -10.69 14.54
CA ARG A 231 -23.43 -11.33 15.57
C ARG A 231 -22.54 -12.32 16.31
N PHE A 232 -22.41 -12.16 17.61
CA PHE A 232 -21.71 -13.08 18.48
C PHE A 232 -22.73 -14.04 19.09
N ASN A 233 -22.53 -15.34 18.89
CA ASN A 233 -23.28 -16.36 19.61
C ASN A 233 -22.46 -16.79 20.82
N ALA A 234 -23.00 -16.63 22.02
CA ALA A 234 -22.44 -17.25 23.21
C ALA A 234 -22.70 -18.77 23.13
N SER A 235 -21.65 -19.58 23.01
CA SER A 235 -21.77 -21.02 23.29
C SER A 235 -21.83 -21.19 24.80
N LYS A 236 -22.88 -21.85 25.29
CA LYS A 236 -22.97 -22.34 26.67
C LYS A 236 -22.01 -23.51 26.88
#